data_AF-A0A962UGU2-F1
#
_entry.id   AF-A0A962UGU2-F1
#
_cell.length_a   1.000
_cell.length_b   1.000
_cell.length_c   1.000
_cell.angle_alpha   90.00
_cell.angle_beta   90.00
_cell.angle_gamma   90.00
#
_symmetry.space_group_name_H-M   'P 1'
#
loop_
_entity.id
_entity.type
_entity.pdbx_description
1 polymer ?
#
loop_
_entity_poly.entity_id
_entity_poly.type
_entity_poly.pdbx_seq_one_letter_code
_entity_poly.pdbx_strand_id
1 'polypeptide(L)'
;MLPRTVATQTPHAISHPKPRVQSSKISPSQYVLNSLLINDPQQKLATSVNITRYQNGTRAECETERNSLISAVTKILGAKHLHSTFRFPQDDVIDSTKPFYKVGIKRAYQGKGSPNEIADVIRLAWRCGRIGKGKAFSTIDQYAKQFLGLDCNGLVGNYHGVSPGISIEVWGSGEPGKLMSWSTKRQLGTGWGQAELATTPYVPLEPRRSLPEICDGDVLITATPDNPHKHIALVEGITALGTDRVTWTIVEWGEGGNVDKHIKAPTTVKLEQGKNKKFGLGFSHKGNFRYLFANPNTPWEPAKWGRCGCLEI
;
A
#
# COMPACT_ATOMS: atom_id res chain seq x y z
N MET A 1 -37.37 -49.52 9.44
CA MET A 1 -37.69 -48.11 9.09
C MET A 1 -37.51 -47.28 10.35
N LEU A 2 -36.52 -46.39 10.35
CA LEU A 2 -36.23 -45.43 11.44
C LEU A 2 -36.07 -44.03 10.81
N PRO A 3 -36.40 -42.94 11.51
CA PRO A 3 -36.68 -41.64 10.89
C PRO A 3 -35.41 -40.85 10.56
N ARG A 4 -35.48 -40.05 9.50
CA ARG A 4 -34.48 -39.05 9.10
C ARG A 4 -34.41 -37.92 10.13
N THR A 5 -33.25 -37.72 10.75
CA THR A 5 -32.93 -36.50 11.50
C THR A 5 -32.35 -35.47 10.52
N VAL A 6 -33.03 -34.33 10.41
CA VAL A 6 -32.60 -33.17 9.63
C VAL A 6 -31.44 -32.51 10.37
N ALA A 7 -30.23 -32.53 9.77
CA ALA A 7 -29.09 -31.80 10.29
C ALA A 7 -29.30 -30.30 10.03
N THR A 8 -29.66 -29.57 11.09
CA THR A 8 -29.69 -28.11 11.11
C THR A 8 -28.25 -27.61 11.01
N GLN A 9 -27.86 -27.04 9.86
CA GLN A 9 -26.60 -26.31 9.74
C GLN A 9 -26.76 -24.96 10.45
N THR A 10 -26.12 -24.83 11.60
CA THR A 10 -25.96 -23.55 12.29
C THR A 10 -24.95 -22.70 11.50
N PRO A 11 -25.29 -21.50 11.03
CA PRO A 11 -24.32 -20.64 10.37
C PRO A 11 -23.29 -20.18 11.41
N HIS A 12 -22.02 -20.54 11.21
CA HIS A 12 -20.92 -19.99 11.99
C HIS A 12 -20.83 -18.48 11.69
N ALA A 13 -21.32 -17.67 12.62
CA ALA A 13 -20.96 -16.26 12.69
C ALA A 13 -19.45 -16.16 12.85
N ILE A 14 -18.76 -15.69 11.81
CA ILE A 14 -17.34 -15.35 11.89
C ILE A 14 -17.27 -14.12 12.79
N SER A 15 -17.07 -14.34 14.09
CA SER A 15 -16.81 -13.25 15.02
C SER A 15 -15.45 -12.66 14.67
N HIS A 16 -15.43 -11.42 14.17
CA HIS A 16 -14.19 -10.67 14.01
C HIS A 16 -13.45 -10.64 15.37
N PRO A 17 -12.18 -11.10 15.44
CA PRO A 17 -11.46 -11.12 16.70
C PRO A 17 -11.34 -9.70 17.25
N LYS A 18 -11.68 -9.50 18.53
CA LYS A 18 -11.51 -8.21 19.21
C LYS A 18 -10.02 -7.81 19.16
N PRO A 19 -9.68 -6.61 18.68
CA PRO A 19 -8.30 -6.21 18.53
C PRO A 19 -7.63 -6.06 19.91
N ARG A 20 -6.43 -6.63 20.02
CA ARG A 20 -5.49 -6.32 21.10
C ARG A 20 -5.08 -4.85 20.94
N VAL A 21 -5.16 -4.07 22.01
CA VAL A 21 -4.75 -2.65 22.03
C VAL A 21 -3.30 -2.56 21.53
N GLN A 22 -3.11 -2.13 20.29
CA GLN A 22 -1.80 -1.90 19.68
C GLN A 22 -1.22 -0.59 20.22
N SER A 23 0.10 -0.58 20.44
CA SER A 23 0.89 0.62 20.68
C SER A 23 0.57 1.70 19.65
N SER A 24 0.61 2.98 20.05
CA SER A 24 0.28 4.17 19.24
C SER A 24 0.67 4.02 17.77
N LYS A 25 -0.30 3.62 16.94
CA LYS A 25 -0.15 3.52 15.49
C LYS A 25 0.18 4.92 14.98
N ILE A 26 1.24 5.06 14.18
CA ILE A 26 1.57 6.36 13.57
C ILE A 26 0.37 6.86 12.75
N SER A 27 0.10 8.16 12.79
CA SER A 27 -1.02 8.73 12.03
C SER A 27 -0.78 8.63 10.51
N PRO A 28 -1.83 8.74 9.67
CA PRO A 28 -1.66 8.78 8.21
C PRO A 28 -0.70 9.88 7.73
N SER A 29 -0.77 11.08 8.32
CA SER A 29 0.14 12.18 7.99
C SER A 29 1.57 11.90 8.42
N GLN A 30 1.79 11.34 9.62
CA GLN A 30 3.11 10.92 10.06
C GLN A 30 3.70 9.89 9.10
N TYR A 31 2.90 8.91 8.66
CA TYR A 31 3.34 7.92 7.68
C TYR A 31 3.78 8.56 6.35
N VAL A 32 3.06 9.57 5.88
CA VAL A 32 3.36 10.31 4.64
C VAL A 32 4.58 11.23 4.77
N LEU A 33 4.70 11.93 5.91
CA LEU A 33 5.75 12.93 6.15
C LEU A 33 7.06 12.29 6.62
N ASN A 34 7.02 11.06 7.11
CA ASN A 34 8.20 10.36 7.57
C ASN A 34 9.19 10.16 6.43
N SER A 35 10.37 10.79 6.58
CA SER A 35 11.50 10.52 5.70
C SER A 35 11.90 9.05 5.83
N LEU A 36 12.03 8.38 4.70
CA LEU A 36 12.50 7.01 4.63
C LEU A 36 13.98 6.97 4.95
N LEU A 37 14.34 6.34 6.06
CA LEU A 37 15.73 6.11 6.43
C LEU A 37 16.35 5.05 5.52
N ILE A 38 17.48 5.39 4.92
CA ILE A 38 18.30 4.52 4.09
C ILE A 38 19.60 4.31 4.85
N ASN A 39 19.81 3.09 5.33
CA ASN A 39 21.01 2.74 6.09
C ASN A 39 21.63 1.46 5.54
N ASP A 40 22.91 1.56 5.18
CA ASP A 40 23.77 0.46 4.79
C ASP A 40 25.22 0.84 5.16
N PRO A 41 25.66 0.50 6.38
CA PRO A 41 26.98 0.87 6.86
C PRO A 41 28.13 0.30 6.02
N GLN A 42 27.95 -0.89 5.42
CA GLN A 42 28.96 -1.52 4.57
C GLN A 42 29.21 -0.68 3.30
N GLN A 43 28.14 -0.06 2.76
CA GLN A 43 28.23 0.87 1.64
C GLN A 43 28.61 2.29 2.05
N LYS A 44 28.82 2.55 3.34
CA LYS A 44 28.96 3.89 3.94
C LYS A 44 27.77 4.80 3.59
N LEU A 45 26.58 4.22 3.56
CA LEU A 45 25.35 4.89 3.19
C LEU A 45 24.48 5.07 4.44
N ALA A 46 24.29 6.31 4.87
CA ALA A 46 23.33 6.67 5.91
C ALA A 46 22.68 7.99 5.53
N THR A 47 21.41 7.96 5.16
CA THR A 47 20.66 9.14 4.76
C THR A 47 19.16 8.96 4.98
N SER A 48 18.38 10.00 4.74
CA SER A 48 16.93 9.98 4.73
C SER A 48 16.40 10.58 3.44
N VAL A 49 15.35 10.01 2.86
CA VAL A 49 14.73 10.51 1.62
C VAL A 49 13.22 10.66 1.76
N ASN A 50 12.67 11.72 1.19
CA ASN A 50 11.22 11.93 1.16
C ASN A 50 10.62 11.39 -0.13
N ILE A 51 9.66 10.47 -0.01
CA ILE A 51 8.92 9.93 -1.16
C ILE A 51 7.66 10.77 -1.36
N THR A 52 7.67 11.68 -2.33
CA THR A 52 6.58 12.66 -2.52
C THR A 52 5.87 12.55 -3.87
N ARG A 53 6.45 11.79 -4.81
CA ARG A 53 5.91 11.64 -6.17
C ARG A 53 4.69 10.73 -6.16
N TYR A 54 3.65 11.13 -6.89
CA TYR A 54 2.60 10.23 -7.31
C TYR A 54 3.04 9.41 -8.52
N GLN A 55 2.93 8.09 -8.40
CA GLN A 55 3.34 7.12 -9.40
C GLN A 55 2.34 6.00 -9.48
N ASN A 56 1.55 5.98 -10.55
CA ASN A 56 0.57 4.92 -10.80
C ASN A 56 1.05 4.02 -11.93
N GLY A 57 1.45 2.80 -11.58
CA GLY A 57 1.81 1.77 -12.56
C GLY A 57 3.12 2.04 -13.29
N THR A 58 3.22 1.46 -14.48
CA THR A 58 4.44 1.41 -15.29
C THR A 58 4.60 2.67 -16.13
N ARG A 59 5.52 3.55 -15.72
CA ARG A 59 5.99 4.67 -16.55
C ARG A 59 7.25 4.27 -17.29
N ALA A 60 7.39 4.68 -18.55
CA ALA A 60 8.47 4.25 -19.43
C ALA A 60 9.87 4.55 -18.84
N GLU A 61 10.04 5.71 -18.22
CA GLU A 61 11.30 6.08 -17.57
C GLU A 61 11.59 5.21 -16.33
N CYS A 62 10.56 4.87 -15.56
CA CYS A 62 10.69 3.98 -14.40
C CYS A 62 10.99 2.54 -14.84
N GLU A 63 10.39 2.06 -15.92
CA GLU A 63 10.68 0.73 -16.48
C GLU A 63 12.11 0.63 -17.02
N THR A 64 12.57 1.68 -17.70
CA THR A 64 13.93 1.76 -18.25
C THR A 64 14.96 1.72 -17.14
N GLU A 65 14.79 2.52 -16.08
CA GLU A 65 15.72 2.53 -14.95
C GLU A 65 15.63 1.23 -14.14
N ARG A 66 14.43 0.67 -13.93
CA ARG A 66 14.26 -0.67 -13.31
C ARG A 66 15.05 -1.74 -14.06
N ASN A 67 14.93 -1.79 -15.38
CA ASN A 67 15.63 -2.77 -16.22
C ASN A 67 17.15 -2.55 -16.19
N SER A 68 17.59 -1.29 -16.16
CA SER A 68 19.00 -0.92 -16.01
C SER A 68 19.56 -1.38 -14.67
N LEU A 69 18.83 -1.16 -13.58
CA LEU A 69 19.20 -1.61 -12.24
C LEU A 69 19.26 -3.13 -12.15
N ILE A 70 18.24 -3.84 -12.65
CA ILE A 70 18.24 -5.32 -12.67
C ILE A 70 19.44 -5.85 -13.46
N SER A 71 19.75 -5.26 -14.62
CA SER A 71 20.90 -5.66 -15.42
C SER A 71 22.23 -5.44 -14.67
N ALA A 72 22.38 -4.30 -14.00
CA ALA A 72 23.58 -4.00 -13.20
C ALA A 72 23.75 -4.97 -12.02
N VAL A 73 22.69 -5.26 -11.27
CA VAL A 73 22.72 -6.24 -10.18
C VAL A 73 23.07 -7.63 -10.72
N THR A 74 22.42 -8.05 -11.81
CA THR A 74 22.67 -9.35 -12.46
C THR A 74 24.13 -9.51 -12.85
N LYS A 75 24.73 -8.44 -13.41
CA LYS A 75 26.15 -8.41 -13.79
C LYS A 75 27.08 -8.53 -12.58
N ILE A 76 26.81 -7.81 -11.50
CA ILE A 76 27.64 -7.88 -10.27
C ILE A 76 27.60 -9.29 -9.68
N LEU A 77 26.43 -9.93 -9.69
CA LEU A 77 26.26 -11.29 -9.18
C LEU A 77 26.82 -12.38 -10.12
N GLY A 78 27.34 -12.01 -11.30
CA GLY A 78 27.82 -12.98 -12.29
C GLY A 78 26.74 -13.93 -12.82
N ALA A 79 25.46 -13.56 -12.70
CA ALA A 79 24.34 -14.41 -13.07
C ALA A 79 23.90 -14.16 -14.52
N LYS A 80 23.34 -15.17 -15.19
CA LYS A 80 22.69 -15.00 -16.51
C LYS A 80 21.38 -14.21 -16.39
N HIS A 81 20.64 -14.44 -15.31
CA HIS A 81 19.38 -13.78 -14.99
C HIS A 81 19.28 -13.57 -13.48
N LEU A 82 18.70 -12.43 -13.05
CA LEU A 82 18.42 -12.21 -11.63
C LEU A 82 17.33 -13.16 -11.14
N HIS A 83 17.66 -13.95 -10.12
CA HIS A 83 16.73 -14.82 -9.40
C HIS A 83 15.62 -14.01 -8.70
N SER A 84 14.51 -14.67 -8.36
CA SER A 84 13.38 -14.06 -7.64
C SER A 84 13.81 -13.49 -6.28
N THR A 85 14.63 -14.27 -5.59
CA THR A 85 15.31 -13.94 -4.33
C THR A 85 16.80 -14.05 -4.57
N PHE A 86 17.59 -13.08 -4.10
CA PHE A 86 19.04 -13.08 -4.29
C PHE A 86 19.76 -12.42 -3.13
N ARG A 87 21.04 -12.75 -2.99
CA ARG A 87 21.96 -12.16 -2.02
C ARG A 87 23.26 -11.82 -2.72
N PHE A 88 23.94 -10.79 -2.26
CA PHE A 88 25.33 -10.55 -2.65
C PHE A 88 26.25 -11.46 -1.82
N PRO A 89 27.47 -11.74 -2.32
CA PRO A 89 28.52 -12.40 -1.54
C PRO A 89 28.75 -11.71 -0.19
N GLN A 90 29.19 -12.46 0.83
CA GLN A 90 29.39 -11.93 2.19
C GLN A 90 30.47 -10.85 2.27
N ASP A 91 31.41 -10.87 1.33
CA ASP A 91 32.51 -9.91 1.18
C ASP A 91 32.14 -8.71 0.28
N ASP A 92 30.91 -8.65 -0.23
CA ASP A 92 30.43 -7.50 -0.99
C ASP A 92 30.25 -6.27 -0.07
N VAL A 93 30.26 -5.08 -0.68
CA VAL A 93 30.11 -3.80 0.04
C VAL A 93 28.66 -3.51 0.43
N ILE A 94 27.67 -4.24 -0.09
CA ILE A 94 26.26 -4.12 0.31
C ILE A 94 25.92 -5.12 1.41
N ASP A 95 25.29 -4.64 2.49
CA ASP A 95 24.79 -5.54 3.53
C ASP A 95 23.69 -6.46 2.97
N SER A 96 24.04 -7.72 2.74
CA SER A 96 23.14 -8.76 2.24
C SER A 96 22.79 -9.81 3.29
N THR A 97 22.89 -9.47 4.59
CA THR A 97 22.43 -10.32 5.71
C THR A 97 20.97 -10.70 5.60
N LYS A 98 20.15 -9.84 4.97
CA LYS A 98 18.80 -10.15 4.50
C LYS A 98 18.76 -10.25 2.98
N PRO A 99 17.90 -11.10 2.42
CA PRO A 99 17.84 -11.31 0.98
C PRO A 99 17.11 -10.16 0.29
N PHE A 100 17.50 -9.86 -0.96
CA PHE A 100 16.78 -8.96 -1.83
C PHE A 100 15.77 -9.72 -2.68
N TYR A 101 14.71 -9.01 -3.10
CA TYR A 101 13.63 -9.59 -3.88
C TYR A 101 13.41 -8.82 -5.18
N LYS A 102 13.53 -9.51 -6.30
CA LYS A 102 13.34 -8.94 -7.64
C LYS A 102 11.94 -8.35 -7.82
N VAL A 103 10.93 -8.97 -7.20
CA VAL A 103 9.57 -8.41 -7.19
C VAL A 103 9.53 -7.07 -6.44
N GLY A 104 10.22 -6.93 -5.31
CA GLY A 104 10.24 -5.68 -4.56
C GLY A 104 10.79 -4.51 -5.35
N ILE A 105 11.80 -4.77 -6.18
CA ILE A 105 12.29 -3.79 -7.15
C ILE A 105 11.15 -3.33 -8.06
N LYS A 106 10.45 -4.27 -8.72
CA LYS A 106 9.32 -3.94 -9.63
C LYS A 106 8.27 -3.07 -8.94
N ARG A 107 7.96 -3.36 -7.69
CA ARG A 107 6.89 -2.68 -6.93
C ARG A 107 7.24 -1.26 -6.56
N ALA A 108 8.46 -1.02 -6.11
CA ALA A 108 8.96 0.34 -5.85
C ALA A 108 8.84 1.22 -7.10
N TYR A 109 9.21 0.70 -8.28
CA TYR A 109 9.05 1.40 -9.56
C TYR A 109 7.62 1.46 -10.12
N GLN A 110 6.63 0.85 -9.46
CA GLN A 110 5.22 0.89 -9.89
C GLN A 110 4.34 1.71 -8.94
N GLY A 111 4.92 2.34 -7.92
CA GLY A 111 4.15 3.08 -6.92
C GLY A 111 3.52 2.21 -5.83
N LYS A 112 4.01 0.98 -5.68
CA LYS A 112 3.44 -0.03 -4.79
C LYS A 112 4.42 -0.53 -3.74
N GLY A 113 5.69 -0.11 -3.81
CA GLY A 113 6.72 -0.58 -2.88
C GLY A 113 6.43 -0.13 -1.46
N SER A 114 6.64 -1.02 -0.50
CA SER A 114 6.74 -0.66 0.91
C SER A 114 8.01 0.16 1.18
N PRO A 115 8.06 0.90 2.31
CA PRO A 115 9.26 1.57 2.80
C PRO A 115 10.56 0.81 2.61
N ASN A 116 10.68 -0.46 3.06
CA ASN A 116 11.97 -1.17 2.91
C ASN A 116 12.25 -1.58 1.47
N GLU A 117 11.24 -1.81 0.63
CA GLU A 117 11.48 -2.12 -0.79
C GLU A 117 11.99 -0.90 -1.56
N ILE A 118 11.45 0.27 -1.23
CA ILE A 118 11.96 1.54 -1.75
C ILE A 118 13.40 1.74 -1.23
N ALA A 119 13.67 1.43 0.03
CA ALA A 119 15.00 1.53 0.60
C ALA A 119 16.01 0.58 -0.07
N ASP A 120 15.62 -0.67 -0.30
CA ASP A 120 16.44 -1.66 -1.00
C ASP A 120 16.74 -1.24 -2.43
N VAL A 121 15.77 -0.66 -3.16
CA VAL A 121 16.04 -0.13 -4.50
C VAL A 121 17.11 0.96 -4.46
N ILE A 122 17.08 1.86 -3.47
CA ILE A 122 18.09 2.91 -3.32
C ILE A 122 19.44 2.29 -2.95
N ARG A 123 19.48 1.32 -2.03
CA ARG A 123 20.70 0.60 -1.66
C ARG A 123 21.32 -0.13 -2.85
N LEU A 124 20.50 -0.79 -3.68
CA LEU A 124 20.93 -1.46 -4.90
C LEU A 124 21.43 -0.45 -5.95
N ALA A 125 20.74 0.68 -6.13
CA ALA A 125 21.13 1.71 -7.08
C ALA A 125 22.46 2.38 -6.69
N TRP A 126 22.67 2.61 -5.39
CA TRP A 126 23.94 3.04 -4.82
C TRP A 126 25.04 2.01 -5.09
N ARG A 127 24.80 0.74 -4.75
CA ARG A 127 25.73 -0.37 -4.98
C ARG A 127 26.15 -0.50 -6.44
N CYS A 128 25.21 -0.31 -7.35
CA CYS A 128 25.42 -0.38 -8.79
C CYS A 128 26.09 0.87 -9.38
N GLY A 129 26.43 1.87 -8.55
CA GLY A 129 27.04 3.13 -8.98
C GLY A 129 26.12 3.96 -9.87
N ARG A 130 24.79 3.79 -9.76
CA ARG A 130 23.82 4.61 -10.49
C ARG A 130 23.64 5.97 -9.84
N ILE A 131 23.76 6.02 -8.52
CA ILE A 131 23.70 7.23 -7.71
C ILE A 131 25.11 7.60 -7.23
N GLY A 132 25.46 8.89 -7.27
CA GLY A 132 26.70 9.44 -6.76
C GLY A 132 27.28 10.56 -7.64
N LYS A 133 28.31 11.27 -7.14
CA LYS A 133 28.98 12.34 -7.89
C LYS A 133 29.57 11.80 -9.21
N GLY A 134 29.22 12.43 -10.33
CA GLY A 134 29.65 12.01 -11.67
C GLY A 134 29.01 10.70 -12.17
N LYS A 135 27.95 10.23 -11.52
CA LYS A 135 27.15 9.07 -11.96
C LYS A 135 25.91 9.53 -12.72
N ALA A 136 25.08 8.56 -13.15
CA ALA A 136 23.83 8.83 -13.86
C ALA A 136 22.89 9.76 -13.07
N PHE A 137 22.89 9.65 -11.74
CA PHE A 137 22.14 10.53 -10.84
C PHE A 137 23.03 11.02 -9.72
N SER A 138 23.04 12.34 -9.48
CA SER A 138 24.01 12.96 -8.57
C SER A 138 23.70 12.72 -7.09
N THR A 139 22.42 12.61 -6.72
CA THR A 139 21.95 12.44 -5.34
C THR A 139 20.81 11.43 -5.24
N ILE A 140 20.60 10.91 -4.03
CA ILE A 140 19.48 10.00 -3.70
C ILE A 140 18.14 10.72 -3.87
N ASP A 141 18.04 11.98 -3.47
CA ASP A 141 16.83 12.78 -3.66
C ASP A 141 16.47 12.95 -5.14
N GLN A 142 17.46 13.20 -6.00
CA GLN A 142 17.24 13.29 -7.44
C GLN A 142 16.70 11.97 -7.98
N TYR A 143 17.31 10.86 -7.58
CA TYR A 143 16.89 9.52 -8.00
C TYR A 143 15.46 9.20 -7.55
N ALA A 144 15.16 9.41 -6.27
CA ALA A 144 13.85 9.12 -5.69
C ALA A 144 12.76 9.99 -6.32
N LYS A 145 13.00 11.31 -6.47
CA LYS A 145 12.05 12.22 -7.13
C LYS A 145 11.74 11.82 -8.57
N GLN A 146 12.70 11.23 -9.27
CA GLN A 146 12.55 10.87 -10.68
C GLN A 146 11.86 9.51 -10.89
N PHE A 147 12.09 8.52 -10.02
CA PHE A 147 11.68 7.14 -10.29
C PHE A 147 10.83 6.46 -9.23
N LEU A 148 10.80 7.00 -8.01
CA LEU A 148 10.16 6.37 -6.87
C LEU A 148 8.97 7.21 -6.42
N GLY A 149 7.93 6.54 -5.97
CA GLY A 149 6.68 7.17 -5.56
C GLY A 149 5.73 6.13 -5.00
N LEU A 150 4.52 6.60 -4.68
CA LEU A 150 3.39 5.74 -4.37
C LEU A 150 2.21 6.14 -5.28
N ASP A 151 1.27 5.23 -5.50
CA ASP A 151 -0.09 5.62 -5.88
C ASP A 151 -1.01 5.62 -4.65
N CYS A 152 -2.26 6.03 -4.85
CA CYS A 152 -3.28 6.06 -3.82
C CYS A 152 -3.42 4.73 -3.05
N ASN A 153 -3.42 3.61 -3.77
CA ASN A 153 -3.58 2.30 -3.15
C ASN A 153 -2.25 1.78 -2.56
N GLY A 154 -1.11 2.20 -3.08
CA GLY A 154 0.21 2.01 -2.49
C GLY A 154 0.32 2.68 -1.13
N LEU A 155 -0.18 3.92 -1.00
CA LEU A 155 -0.29 4.61 0.29
C LEU A 155 -1.19 3.83 1.26
N VAL A 156 -2.46 3.63 0.91
CA VAL A 156 -3.45 3.06 1.83
C VAL A 156 -3.13 1.60 2.17
N GLY A 157 -2.73 0.80 1.19
CA GLY A 157 -2.28 -0.57 1.39
C GLY A 157 -1.10 -0.66 2.35
N ASN A 158 -0.02 0.08 2.07
CA ASN A 158 1.15 0.03 2.95
C ASN A 158 0.84 0.55 4.36
N TYR A 159 0.03 1.61 4.50
CA TYR A 159 -0.36 2.13 5.82
C TYR A 159 -1.11 1.10 6.67
N HIS A 160 -2.06 0.37 6.07
CA HIS A 160 -2.78 -0.69 6.77
C HIS A 160 -2.05 -2.03 6.79
N GLY A 161 -0.85 -2.16 6.19
CA GLY A 161 -0.19 -3.46 6.04
C GLY A 161 -0.99 -4.45 5.19
N VAL A 162 -1.84 -3.94 4.30
CA VAL A 162 -2.65 -4.69 3.34
C VAL A 162 -1.96 -4.67 1.98
N SER A 163 -2.04 -5.76 1.21
CA SER A 163 -1.41 -5.81 -0.11
C SER A 163 -1.94 -4.73 -1.07
N PRO A 164 -1.13 -3.75 -1.51
CA PRO A 164 -1.52 -2.75 -2.49
C PRO A 164 -1.57 -3.32 -3.93
N GLY A 165 -1.27 -4.62 -4.10
CA GLY A 165 -1.55 -5.39 -5.32
C GLY A 165 -3.05 -5.69 -5.50
N ILE A 166 -3.83 -5.69 -4.41
CA ILE A 166 -5.28 -5.87 -4.45
C ILE A 166 -5.92 -4.58 -4.95
N SER A 167 -6.78 -4.68 -5.97
CA SER A 167 -7.48 -3.51 -6.54
C SER A 167 -8.46 -2.90 -5.54
N ILE A 168 -8.70 -1.60 -5.66
CA ILE A 168 -9.65 -0.84 -4.81
C ILE A 168 -11.06 -1.46 -4.86
N GLU A 169 -11.43 -2.05 -6.00
CA GLU A 169 -12.70 -2.78 -6.16
C GLU A 169 -12.85 -3.92 -5.17
N VAL A 170 -11.79 -4.68 -4.95
CA VAL A 170 -11.81 -5.81 -4.01
C VAL A 170 -11.86 -5.31 -2.58
N TRP A 171 -11.15 -4.22 -2.26
CA TRP A 171 -11.26 -3.55 -0.96
C TRP A 171 -12.72 -3.16 -0.68
N GLY A 172 -13.39 -2.49 -1.62
CA GLY A 172 -14.72 -1.92 -1.37
C GLY A 172 -15.91 -2.88 -1.55
N SER A 173 -15.79 -3.92 -2.40
CA SER A 173 -16.96 -4.69 -2.85
C SER A 173 -16.91 -6.19 -2.60
N GLY A 174 -15.73 -6.70 -2.23
CA GLY A 174 -15.22 -8.04 -2.41
C GLY A 174 -16.10 -9.26 -2.13
N GLU A 175 -15.60 -10.39 -2.63
CA GLU A 175 -15.84 -11.76 -2.16
C GLU A 175 -14.47 -12.45 -2.04
N PRO A 176 -14.10 -13.08 -0.90
CA PRO A 176 -12.82 -13.77 -0.73
C PRO A 176 -12.49 -14.82 -1.81
N GLY A 177 -13.48 -15.53 -2.35
CA GLY A 177 -13.32 -16.46 -3.47
C GLY A 177 -13.03 -15.78 -4.81
N LYS A 178 -13.50 -14.54 -5.00
CA LYS A 178 -13.14 -13.68 -6.14
C LYS A 178 -11.76 -13.08 -5.96
N LEU A 179 -11.36 -12.76 -4.73
CA LEU A 179 -9.98 -12.37 -4.43
C LEU A 179 -9.04 -13.45 -4.93
N MET A 180 -9.29 -14.75 -4.66
CA MET A 180 -8.48 -15.91 -5.07
C MET A 180 -8.54 -16.30 -6.56
N SER A 181 -9.64 -16.01 -7.26
CA SER A 181 -9.76 -16.26 -8.71
C SER A 181 -9.26 -15.08 -9.58
N TRP A 182 -9.47 -13.83 -9.15
CA TRP A 182 -8.82 -12.65 -9.75
C TRP A 182 -7.33 -12.62 -9.47
N SER A 183 -7.00 -13.07 -8.27
CA SER A 183 -5.68 -13.47 -7.84
C SER A 183 -5.04 -14.39 -8.86
N THR A 184 -5.54 -15.61 -9.04
CA THR A 184 -4.90 -16.59 -9.91
C THR A 184 -4.79 -16.14 -11.38
N LYS A 185 -5.73 -15.33 -11.90
CA LYS A 185 -5.61 -14.70 -13.23
C LYS A 185 -4.57 -13.57 -13.33
N ARG A 186 -4.15 -12.92 -12.24
CA ARG A 186 -3.19 -11.77 -12.23
C ARG A 186 -1.98 -11.89 -11.27
N GLN A 187 -1.91 -12.89 -10.39
CA GLN A 187 -0.97 -13.00 -9.25
C GLN A 187 0.11 -14.05 -9.42
N LEU A 188 -0.12 -15.11 -10.19
CA LEU A 188 0.87 -16.19 -10.32
C LEU A 188 2.15 -15.78 -11.07
N GLY A 189 2.19 -14.59 -11.67
CA GLY A 189 3.38 -14.03 -12.34
C GLY A 189 3.94 -12.73 -11.75
N THR A 190 3.33 -12.15 -10.70
CA THR A 190 3.66 -10.78 -10.26
C THR A 190 4.28 -10.68 -8.87
N GLY A 191 4.41 -11.80 -8.13
CA GLY A 191 5.14 -11.89 -6.86
C GLY A 191 4.42 -11.30 -5.63
N TRP A 192 3.10 -11.10 -5.71
CA TRP A 192 2.26 -10.60 -4.60
C TRP A 192 1.40 -11.67 -3.92
N GLY A 193 1.24 -12.86 -4.54
CA GLY A 193 0.17 -13.81 -4.20
C GLY A 193 0.07 -14.18 -2.71
N GLN A 194 1.18 -14.38 -2.01
CA GLN A 194 1.16 -14.73 -0.59
C GLN A 194 0.68 -13.58 0.31
N ALA A 195 0.98 -12.34 -0.03
CA ALA A 195 0.48 -11.21 0.75
C ALA A 195 -0.97 -10.87 0.44
N GLU A 196 -1.40 -11.14 -0.79
CA GLU A 196 -2.80 -11.00 -1.16
C GLU A 196 -3.63 -12.08 -0.45
N LEU A 197 -3.12 -13.31 -0.38
CA LEU A 197 -3.63 -14.37 0.48
C LEU A 197 -3.73 -13.94 1.95
N ALA A 198 -2.65 -13.39 2.52
CA ALA A 198 -2.64 -12.94 3.91
C ALA A 198 -3.65 -11.81 4.16
N THR A 199 -3.91 -10.95 3.17
CA THR A 199 -4.91 -9.87 3.26
C THR A 199 -6.34 -10.40 3.30
N THR A 200 -6.62 -11.57 2.71
CA THR A 200 -7.99 -12.10 2.51
C THR A 200 -8.95 -11.91 3.69
N PRO A 201 -8.56 -12.17 4.96
CA PRO A 201 -9.46 -12.02 6.10
C PRO A 201 -9.91 -10.57 6.40
N TYR A 202 -9.24 -9.58 5.81
CA TYR A 202 -9.44 -8.15 6.02
C TYR A 202 -10.14 -7.46 4.84
N VAL A 203 -10.62 -8.25 3.87
CA VAL A 203 -11.37 -7.77 2.70
C VAL A 203 -12.67 -8.58 2.49
N PRO A 204 -13.77 -7.94 2.05
CA PRO A 204 -13.90 -6.51 1.82
C PRO A 204 -13.89 -5.70 3.12
N LEU A 205 -13.61 -4.42 2.98
CA LEU A 205 -13.79 -3.47 4.07
C LEU A 205 -15.26 -3.35 4.44
N GLU A 206 -15.52 -3.18 5.73
CA GLU A 206 -16.87 -2.98 6.25
C GLU A 206 -17.34 -1.54 5.95
N PRO A 207 -18.45 -1.32 5.23
CA PRO A 207 -18.97 0.02 4.99
C PRO A 207 -19.50 0.65 6.27
N ARG A 208 -19.20 1.93 6.51
CA ARG A 208 -19.78 2.69 7.63
C ARG A 208 -21.24 3.02 7.34
N ARG A 209 -22.13 2.83 8.31
CA ARG A 209 -23.59 3.02 8.17
C ARG A 209 -24.15 4.12 9.05
N SER A 210 -23.41 4.53 10.07
CA SER A 210 -23.82 5.58 10.98
C SER A 210 -22.62 6.43 11.43
N LEU A 211 -22.88 7.67 11.84
CA LEU A 211 -21.85 8.58 12.38
C LEU A 211 -21.04 7.99 13.55
N PRO A 212 -21.67 7.31 14.54
CA PRO A 212 -20.93 6.75 15.67
C PRO A 212 -19.92 5.67 15.31
N GLU A 213 -20.01 5.08 14.12
CA GLU A 213 -19.08 4.04 13.67
C GLU A 213 -17.77 4.62 13.12
N ILE A 214 -17.75 5.90 12.74
CA ILE A 214 -16.61 6.47 12.01
C ILE A 214 -15.47 6.76 12.97
N CYS A 215 -14.25 6.43 12.55
CA CYS A 215 -13.05 6.66 13.35
C CYS A 215 -11.84 7.07 12.50
N ASP A 216 -10.81 7.56 13.17
CA ASP A 216 -9.51 7.83 12.57
C ASP A 216 -8.93 6.54 11.95
N GLY A 217 -8.28 6.69 10.80
CA GLY A 217 -7.77 5.58 10.00
C GLY A 217 -8.83 4.87 9.15
N ASP A 218 -10.08 5.31 9.16
CA ASP A 218 -11.07 4.84 8.17
C ASP A 218 -10.63 5.15 6.74
N VAL A 219 -11.17 4.36 5.81
CA VAL A 219 -10.80 4.40 4.40
C VAL A 219 -11.90 5.07 3.60
N LEU A 220 -11.51 6.01 2.75
CA LEU A 220 -12.40 6.67 1.79
C LEU A 220 -12.18 6.10 0.39
N ILE A 221 -13.24 5.58 -0.23
CA ILE A 221 -13.21 5.17 -1.63
C ILE A 221 -14.05 6.14 -2.46
N THR A 222 -13.44 6.74 -3.47
CA THR A 222 -14.12 7.64 -4.41
C THR A 222 -14.73 6.84 -5.55
N ALA A 223 -16.03 6.98 -5.71
CA ALA A 223 -16.81 6.50 -6.84
C ALA A 223 -17.12 7.66 -7.80
N THR A 224 -16.87 7.42 -9.08
CA THR A 224 -17.30 8.27 -10.20
C THR A 224 -18.42 7.55 -10.96
N PRO A 225 -19.18 8.25 -11.84
CA PRO A 225 -20.23 7.61 -12.64
C PRO A 225 -19.72 6.43 -13.49
N ASP A 226 -18.47 6.51 -13.96
CA ASP A 226 -17.79 5.54 -14.82
C ASP A 226 -16.95 4.51 -14.05
N ASN A 227 -16.58 4.79 -12.80
CA ASN A 227 -15.73 3.92 -12.00
C ASN A 227 -16.07 3.99 -10.49
N PRO A 228 -16.74 2.96 -9.93
CA PRO A 228 -17.12 2.96 -8.52
C PRO A 228 -15.94 2.87 -7.53
N HIS A 229 -14.72 2.62 -8.02
CA HIS A 229 -13.50 2.41 -7.23
C HIS A 229 -12.32 3.21 -7.79
N LYS A 230 -12.56 4.46 -8.16
CA LYS A 230 -11.60 5.32 -8.88
C LYS A 230 -10.37 5.68 -8.05
N HIS A 231 -10.55 5.92 -6.75
CA HIS A 231 -9.50 6.44 -5.87
C HIS A 231 -9.73 6.01 -4.41
N ILE A 232 -8.66 6.00 -3.62
CA ILE A 232 -8.67 5.59 -2.21
C ILE A 232 -7.82 6.54 -1.35
N ALA A 233 -8.28 6.83 -0.13
CA ALA A 233 -7.64 7.76 0.80
C ALA A 233 -7.84 7.33 2.26
N LEU A 234 -7.12 7.98 3.18
CA LEU A 234 -7.16 7.74 4.63
C LEU A 234 -7.81 8.93 5.35
N VAL A 235 -8.66 8.63 6.33
CA VAL A 235 -9.12 9.61 7.31
C VAL A 235 -8.05 9.72 8.40
N GLU A 236 -7.56 10.93 8.65
CA GLU A 236 -6.54 11.18 9.69
C GLU A 236 -7.14 11.56 11.03
N GLY A 237 -8.10 12.48 11.01
CA GLY A 237 -8.75 13.00 12.20
C GLY A 237 -10.21 13.30 11.86
N ILE A 238 -11.13 12.91 12.73
CA ILE A 238 -12.56 13.17 12.54
C ILE A 238 -13.25 13.69 13.81
N THR A 239 -14.08 14.71 13.62
CA THR A 239 -14.96 15.26 14.65
C THR A 239 -16.39 15.28 14.12
N ALA A 240 -17.30 14.59 14.80
CA ALA A 240 -18.72 14.65 14.48
C ALA A 240 -19.31 16.00 14.91
N LEU A 241 -20.14 16.59 14.04
CA LEU A 241 -20.85 17.84 14.26
C LEU A 241 -22.35 17.61 14.10
N GLY A 242 -23.06 17.51 15.23
CA GLY A 242 -24.49 17.22 15.22
C GLY A 242 -24.80 15.80 14.74
N THR A 243 -25.86 15.65 13.94
CA THR A 243 -26.42 14.33 13.57
C THR A 243 -26.07 13.86 12.16
N ASP A 244 -25.47 14.69 11.32
CA ASP A 244 -25.17 14.34 9.92
C ASP A 244 -23.94 15.02 9.34
N ARG A 245 -23.10 15.70 10.13
CA ARG A 245 -21.91 16.38 9.63
C ARG A 245 -20.66 15.92 10.34
N VAL A 246 -19.54 16.00 9.64
CA VAL A 246 -18.21 15.76 10.19
C VAL A 246 -17.24 16.81 9.70
N THR A 247 -16.31 17.21 10.57
CA THR A 247 -15.07 17.88 10.15
C THR A 247 -13.96 16.85 10.18
N TRP A 248 -13.20 16.74 9.10
CA TRP A 248 -12.10 15.79 9.03
C TRP A 248 -10.87 16.32 8.32
N THR A 249 -9.76 15.62 8.56
CA THR A 249 -8.53 15.71 7.77
C THR A 249 -8.40 14.44 6.95
N ILE A 250 -8.12 14.58 5.65
CA ILE A 250 -7.96 13.45 4.73
C ILE A 250 -6.53 13.45 4.21
N VAL A 251 -5.90 12.29 4.24
CA VAL A 251 -4.62 12.04 3.58
C VAL A 251 -4.86 11.20 2.34
N GLU A 252 -4.57 11.76 1.16
CA GLU A 252 -4.77 11.13 -0.13
C GLU A 252 -3.54 11.29 -1.02
N TRP A 253 -3.23 10.30 -1.84
CA TRP A 253 -2.07 10.34 -2.74
C TRP A 253 -2.54 10.42 -4.19
N GLY A 254 -2.32 11.54 -4.86
CA GLY A 254 -2.82 11.78 -6.22
C GLY A 254 -1.84 12.53 -7.12
N GLU A 255 -2.16 12.64 -8.42
CA GLU A 255 -1.32 13.29 -9.44
C GLU A 255 -1.00 14.77 -9.14
N GLY A 256 -1.78 15.41 -8.27
CA GLY A 256 -1.63 16.82 -7.94
C GLY A 256 -0.62 17.10 -6.83
N GLY A 257 0.60 17.49 -7.19
CA GLY A 257 1.48 18.36 -6.38
C GLY A 257 2.50 17.71 -5.42
N ASN A 258 3.02 18.56 -4.53
CA ASN A 258 4.02 18.22 -3.51
C ASN A 258 3.34 17.59 -2.27
N VAL A 259 4.13 17.26 -1.23
CA VAL A 259 3.61 16.58 -0.03
C VAL A 259 2.46 17.33 0.65
N ASP A 260 2.48 18.66 0.59
CA ASP A 260 1.43 19.54 1.14
C ASP A 260 0.09 19.37 0.44
N LYS A 261 0.06 18.82 -0.78
CA LYS A 261 -1.17 18.51 -1.49
C LYS A 261 -1.74 17.14 -1.12
N HIS A 262 -0.97 16.28 -0.47
CA HIS A 262 -1.41 14.94 -0.05
C HIS A 262 -2.13 14.95 1.30
N ILE A 263 -1.86 15.95 2.14
CA ILE A 263 -2.59 16.18 3.40
C ILE A 263 -3.57 17.32 3.17
N LYS A 264 -4.88 17.04 3.16
CA LYS A 264 -5.89 18.07 2.94
C LYS A 264 -6.13 18.86 4.20
N ALA A 265 -6.32 20.18 4.03
CA ALA A 265 -6.82 21.01 5.12
C ALA A 265 -8.14 20.45 5.68
N PRO A 266 -8.42 20.65 6.98
CA PRO A 266 -9.67 20.22 7.58
C PRO A 266 -10.87 20.72 6.78
N THR A 267 -11.80 19.81 6.46
CA THR A 267 -13.00 20.13 5.70
C THR A 267 -14.24 19.63 6.43
N THR A 268 -15.30 20.43 6.40
CA THR A 268 -16.60 20.05 6.96
C THR A 268 -17.52 19.60 5.84
N VAL A 269 -18.07 18.39 5.97
CA VAL A 269 -19.01 17.82 5.01
C VAL A 269 -20.27 17.35 5.71
N LYS A 270 -21.34 17.21 4.93
CA LYS A 270 -22.52 16.46 5.34
C LYS A 270 -22.37 15.03 4.86
N LEU A 271 -22.56 14.08 5.77
CA LEU A 271 -22.62 12.67 5.46
C LEU A 271 -24.04 12.29 5.06
N GLU A 272 -24.12 11.46 4.05
CA GLU A 272 -25.38 10.97 3.50
C GLU A 272 -25.23 9.53 3.04
N GLN A 273 -26.35 8.82 2.97
CA GLN A 273 -26.38 7.50 2.37
C GLN A 273 -26.11 7.63 0.87
N GLY A 274 -25.08 6.95 0.37
CA GLY A 274 -24.79 7.01 -1.07
C GLY A 274 -25.82 6.26 -1.91
N LYS A 275 -25.85 6.60 -3.21
CA LYS A 275 -26.79 6.00 -4.19
C LYS A 275 -26.70 4.47 -4.20
N ASN A 276 -25.48 3.93 -4.09
CA ASN A 276 -25.29 2.50 -3.87
C ASN A 276 -25.34 2.22 -2.37
N LYS A 277 -26.51 1.80 -1.89
CA LYS A 277 -26.75 1.53 -0.47
C LYS A 277 -25.82 0.47 0.13
N LYS A 278 -25.25 -0.43 -0.69
CA LYS A 278 -24.27 -1.45 -0.26
C LYS A 278 -23.01 -0.82 0.34
N PHE A 279 -22.59 0.35 -0.15
CA PHE A 279 -21.36 1.02 0.29
C PHE A 279 -21.58 2.03 1.42
N GLY A 280 -22.80 2.10 1.98
CA GLY A 280 -23.05 2.85 3.21
C GLY A 280 -22.98 4.37 3.04
N LEU A 281 -22.50 5.02 4.09
CA LEU A 281 -22.39 6.47 4.22
C LEU A 281 -21.20 7.01 3.44
N GLY A 282 -21.34 8.26 3.03
CA GLY A 282 -20.30 9.00 2.36
C GLY A 282 -20.68 10.45 2.18
N PHE A 283 -20.01 11.13 1.26
CA PHE A 283 -20.29 12.51 0.93
C PHE A 283 -20.01 12.80 -0.54
N SER A 284 -20.74 13.78 -1.06
CA SER A 284 -20.53 14.31 -2.39
C SER A 284 -19.32 15.26 -2.42
N HIS A 285 -18.40 15.07 -3.36
CA HIS A 285 -17.22 15.91 -3.56
C HIS A 285 -16.93 16.08 -5.05
N LYS A 286 -17.03 17.31 -5.56
CA LYS A 286 -16.71 17.68 -6.96
C LYS A 286 -17.38 16.76 -7.99
N GLY A 287 -18.67 16.47 -7.82
CA GLY A 287 -19.44 15.60 -8.72
C GLY A 287 -19.23 14.09 -8.52
N ASN A 288 -18.34 13.69 -7.62
CA ASN A 288 -18.09 12.30 -7.24
C ASN A 288 -18.68 12.01 -5.86
N PHE A 289 -18.84 10.73 -5.53
CA PHE A 289 -19.25 10.31 -4.19
C PHE A 289 -18.11 9.57 -3.50
N ARG A 290 -17.80 9.92 -2.25
CA ARG A 290 -16.76 9.27 -1.45
C ARG A 290 -17.40 8.46 -0.35
N TYR A 291 -17.36 7.14 -0.47
CA TYR A 291 -17.89 6.19 0.50
C TYR A 291 -16.88 5.93 1.62
N LEU A 292 -17.39 5.79 2.85
CA LEU A 292 -16.60 5.46 4.03
C LEU A 292 -16.62 3.98 4.33
N PHE A 293 -15.44 3.46 4.65
CA PHE A 293 -15.24 2.10 5.07
C PHE A 293 -14.39 2.06 6.34
N ALA A 294 -14.66 1.08 7.19
CA ALA A 294 -13.88 0.82 8.38
C ALA A 294 -12.42 0.55 8.03
N ASN A 295 -11.52 1.03 8.89
CA ASN A 295 -10.14 0.54 8.93
C ASN A 295 -10.16 -1.00 8.98
N PRO A 296 -9.37 -1.70 8.14
CA PRO A 296 -9.29 -3.16 8.15
C PRO A 296 -8.81 -3.75 9.49
N ASN A 297 -8.34 -2.94 10.45
CA ASN A 297 -7.91 -3.38 11.79
C ASN A 297 -6.88 -4.51 11.75
N THR A 298 -5.95 -4.43 10.81
CA THR A 298 -4.89 -5.42 10.66
C THR A 298 -4.02 -5.46 11.93
N PRO A 299 -3.56 -6.65 12.35
CA PRO A 299 -2.64 -6.80 13.49
C PRO A 299 -1.21 -6.40 13.11
N TRP A 300 -1.05 -5.69 12.00
CA TRP A 300 0.22 -5.37 11.41
C TRP A 300 0.45 -3.87 11.50
N GLU A 301 1.66 -3.52 11.90
CA GLU A 301 2.17 -2.18 11.65
C GLU A 301 2.22 -1.90 10.14
N PRO A 302 2.25 -0.62 9.74
CA PRO A 302 2.50 -0.22 8.36
C PRO A 302 3.65 -1.02 7.75
N ALA A 303 3.54 -1.35 6.46
CA ALA A 303 4.43 -2.28 5.79
C ALA A 303 5.90 -1.89 5.98
N LYS A 304 6.70 -2.77 6.62
CA LYS A 304 8.14 -2.58 6.80
C LYS A 304 8.89 -3.31 5.68
N TRP A 305 8.85 -4.65 5.62
CA TRP A 305 9.37 -5.46 4.48
C TRP A 305 8.51 -6.72 4.35
N GLY A 306 8.31 -7.26 3.16
CA GLY A 306 7.73 -8.60 2.96
C GLY A 306 6.23 -8.75 3.23
N ARG A 307 5.61 -7.87 4.03
CA ARG A 307 4.14 -7.85 4.22
C ARG A 307 3.33 -7.39 3.04
N CYS A 308 4.02 -7.10 1.95
CA CYS A 308 3.50 -7.50 0.69
C CYS A 308 4.56 -8.29 -0.09
N GLY A 309 4.36 -9.58 -0.39
CA GLY A 309 5.15 -10.42 -1.31
C GLY A 309 6.46 -11.08 -0.84
N CYS A 310 6.77 -11.17 0.46
CA CYS A 310 7.65 -12.26 0.90
C CYS A 310 7.35 -12.71 2.34
N LEU A 311 7.18 -14.02 2.49
CA LEU A 311 7.09 -14.68 3.80
C LEU A 311 8.49 -15.20 4.14
N GLU A 312 9.11 -14.64 5.17
CA GLU A 312 9.83 -15.48 6.12
C GLU A 312 8.76 -15.95 7.12
N ILE A 313 8.25 -17.16 6.90
CA ILE A 313 7.76 -18.04 7.97
C ILE A 313 8.91 -19.01 8.26
#